data_AF-A0A5C6C5U2-F1
#
_entry.id   AF-A0A5C6C5U2-F1
#
_cell.length_a   1.000
_cell.length_b   1.000
_cell.length_c   1.000
_cell.angle_alpha   90.00
_cell.angle_beta   90.00
_cell.angle_gamma   90.00
#
_symmetry.space_group_name_H-M   'P 1'
#
loop_
_entity.id
_entity.type
_entity.pdbx_description
1 polymer ?
#
loop_
_entity_poly.entity_id
_entity_poly.type
_entity_poly.pdbx_seq_one_letter_code
_entity_poly.pdbx_strand_id
1 'polypeptide(L)'
;MKRIFRILVAVALLTVIMALLVTSVGRHPLHGARLMSHMFASGVLVVILPLFAIVWLSPMFDATKRGVSLRIGYWAVLLTGFLTTVTMFLSMLPIAGTDQLQQLILIHGYAGLAMVAAGVLFALGWLLSSRTPLHPSIKSSIDDN
;
A
#
# COMPACT_ATOMS: atom_id res chain seq x y z
N MET A 1 -1.71 22.44 -4.52
CA MET A 1 -1.90 21.33 -5.48
C MET A 1 -1.12 20.05 -5.12
N LYS A 2 0.22 20.08 -4.99
CA LYS A 2 1.05 18.86 -4.73
C LYS A 2 0.62 18.01 -3.52
N ARG A 3 0.15 18.63 -2.43
CA ARG A 3 -0.31 17.92 -1.21
C ARG A 3 -1.64 17.19 -1.42
N ILE A 4 -2.61 17.83 -2.08
CA ILE A 4 -3.93 17.24 -2.35
C ILE A 4 -3.77 16.02 -3.25
N PHE A 5 -2.97 16.15 -4.32
CA PHE A 5 -2.67 15.04 -5.22
C PHE A 5 -2.08 13.82 -4.48
N ARG A 6 -1.11 14.03 -3.58
CA ARG A 6 -0.53 12.98 -2.73
C ARG A 6 -1.58 12.27 -1.86
N ILE A 7 -2.51 13.04 -1.30
CA ILE A 7 -3.60 12.49 -0.46
C ILE A 7 -4.54 11.67 -1.33
N LEU A 8 -4.94 12.17 -2.50
CA LEU A 8 -5.82 11.45 -3.43
C LEU A 8 -5.23 10.11 -3.86
N VAL A 9 -3.95 10.06 -4.23
CA VAL A 9 -3.29 8.80 -4.62
C VAL A 9 -3.23 7.82 -3.45
N ALA A 10 -2.90 8.29 -2.23
CA ALA A 10 -2.85 7.44 -1.05
C ALA A 10 -4.22 6.89 -0.67
N VAL A 11 -5.26 7.72 -0.71
CA VAL A 11 -6.65 7.30 -0.43
C VAL A 11 -7.11 6.30 -1.50
N ALA A 12 -6.89 6.60 -2.78
CA ALA A 12 -7.26 5.68 -3.87
C ALA A 12 -6.59 4.32 -3.72
N LEU A 13 -5.30 4.28 -3.37
CA LEU A 13 -4.59 3.03 -3.10
C LEU A 13 -5.23 2.25 -1.94
N LEU A 14 -5.47 2.90 -0.81
CA LEU A 14 -6.07 2.24 0.35
C LEU A 14 -7.49 1.74 0.05
N THR A 15 -8.28 2.49 -0.71
CA THR A 15 -9.61 2.07 -1.16
C THR A 15 -9.53 0.81 -2.02
N VAL A 16 -8.57 0.75 -2.97
CA VAL A 16 -8.38 -0.43 -3.83
C VAL A 16 -7.91 -1.64 -3.02
N ILE A 17 -6.96 -1.46 -2.08
CA ILE A 17 -6.52 -2.53 -1.18
C ILE A 17 -7.69 -3.10 -0.37
N MET A 18 -8.58 -2.23 0.15
CA MET A 18 -9.76 -2.66 0.88
C MET A 18 -10.79 -3.36 -0.02
N ALA A 19 -11.02 -2.87 -1.23
CA ALA A 19 -11.89 -3.55 -2.20
C ALA A 19 -11.36 -4.95 -2.55
N LEU A 20 -10.06 -5.10 -2.74
CA LEU A 20 -9.40 -6.39 -2.97
C LEU A 20 -9.55 -7.32 -1.76
N LEU A 21 -9.32 -6.83 -0.54
CA LEU A 21 -9.51 -7.61 0.67
C LEU A 21 -10.96 -8.11 0.80
N VAL A 22 -11.94 -7.21 0.68
CA VAL A 22 -13.37 -7.56 0.79
C VAL A 22 -13.75 -8.56 -0.31
N THR A 23 -13.27 -8.37 -1.53
CA THR A 23 -13.52 -9.33 -2.60
C THR A 23 -12.78 -10.65 -2.40
N SER A 24 -11.69 -10.73 -1.63
CA SER A 24 -10.99 -11.99 -1.33
C SER A 24 -11.51 -12.78 -0.13
N VAL A 25 -12.18 -12.14 0.84
CA VAL A 25 -12.60 -12.79 2.11
C VAL A 25 -13.92 -13.57 1.96
N GLY A 26 -13.88 -14.88 1.75
CA GLY A 26 -15.09 -15.71 1.66
C GLY A 26 -14.81 -17.21 1.68
N ARG A 27 -15.83 -18.01 2.01
CA ARG A 27 -15.74 -19.49 2.11
C ARG A 27 -15.73 -20.20 0.75
N HIS A 28 -16.00 -19.51 -0.36
CA HIS A 28 -16.14 -20.11 -1.68
C HIS A 28 -15.17 -19.47 -2.69
N PRO A 29 -14.74 -20.23 -3.72
CA PRO A 29 -13.94 -19.71 -4.81
C PRO A 29 -14.56 -18.43 -5.39
N LEU A 30 -13.71 -17.47 -5.80
CA LEU A 30 -14.17 -16.25 -6.45
C LEU A 30 -14.93 -16.61 -7.73
N HIS A 31 -16.25 -16.46 -7.70
CA HIS A 31 -17.13 -16.69 -8.85
C HIS A 31 -18.01 -15.47 -9.15
N GLY A 32 -18.47 -15.36 -10.39
CA GLY A 32 -19.44 -14.35 -10.83
C GLY A 32 -18.98 -12.91 -10.62
N ALA A 33 -19.89 -12.03 -10.18
CA ALA A 33 -19.64 -10.60 -10.01
C ALA A 33 -18.47 -10.30 -9.06
N ARG A 34 -18.24 -11.16 -8.06
CA ARG A 34 -17.15 -10.99 -7.08
C ARG A 34 -15.77 -11.14 -7.72
N LEU A 35 -15.61 -12.13 -8.59
CA LEU A 35 -14.38 -12.33 -9.36
C LEU A 35 -14.14 -11.15 -10.30
N MET A 36 -15.17 -10.71 -11.01
CA MET A 36 -15.08 -9.56 -11.93
C MET A 36 -14.63 -8.29 -11.19
N SER A 37 -15.22 -8.00 -10.03
CA SER A 37 -14.81 -6.87 -9.19
C SER A 37 -13.38 -7.00 -8.68
N HIS A 38 -12.95 -8.22 -8.29
CA HIS A 38 -11.58 -8.48 -7.87
C HIS A 38 -10.57 -8.24 -9.00
N MET A 39 -10.87 -8.75 -10.21
CA MET A 39 -10.03 -8.57 -11.40
C MET A 39 -9.97 -7.11 -11.86
N PHE A 40 -11.10 -6.38 -11.77
CA PHE A 40 -11.11 -4.96 -12.07
C PHE A 40 -10.26 -4.18 -11.06
N ALA A 41 -10.46 -4.42 -9.75
CA ALA A 41 -9.68 -3.78 -8.70
C ALA A 41 -8.19 -4.12 -8.78
N SER A 42 -7.82 -5.33 -9.19
CA SER A 42 -6.42 -5.71 -9.38
C SER A 42 -5.78 -4.96 -10.54
N GLY A 43 -6.49 -4.78 -11.65
CA GLY A 43 -6.05 -3.93 -12.75
C GLY A 43 -5.80 -2.48 -12.32
N VAL A 44 -6.70 -1.91 -11.52
CA VAL A 44 -6.52 -0.57 -10.95
C VAL A 44 -5.31 -0.51 -10.01
N LEU A 45 -5.10 -1.54 -9.17
CA LEU A 45 -3.95 -1.62 -8.27
C LEU A 45 -2.63 -1.56 -9.04
N VAL A 46 -2.51 -2.29 -10.15
CA VAL A 46 -1.29 -2.33 -10.98
C VAL A 46 -0.90 -0.95 -11.52
N VAL A 47 -1.88 -0.07 -11.76
CA VAL A 47 -1.63 1.31 -12.20
C VAL A 47 -1.39 2.26 -11.03
N ILE A 48 -2.15 2.14 -9.95
CA ILE A 48 -2.03 3.04 -8.80
C ILE A 48 -0.75 2.80 -8.01
N LEU A 49 -0.29 1.55 -7.87
CA LEU A 49 0.91 1.21 -7.10
C LEU A 49 2.18 1.94 -7.60
N PRO A 50 2.53 1.96 -8.90
CA PRO A 50 3.68 2.73 -9.39
C PRO A 50 3.48 4.24 -9.28
N LEU A 51 2.25 4.75 -9.49
CA LEU A 51 1.95 6.16 -9.26
C LEU A 51 2.19 6.55 -7.80
N PHE A 52 1.73 5.71 -6.87
CA PHE A 52 1.97 5.86 -5.45
C PHE A 52 3.47 5.85 -5.16
N ALA A 53 4.21 4.87 -5.70
CA ALA A 53 5.66 4.79 -5.55
C ALA A 53 6.35 6.11 -5.95
N ILE A 54 6.09 6.61 -7.17
CA ILE A 54 6.72 7.83 -7.69
C ILE A 54 6.38 9.06 -6.84
N VAL A 55 5.09 9.23 -6.52
CA VAL A 55 4.58 10.42 -5.81
C VAL A 55 5.10 10.50 -4.37
N TRP A 56 5.38 9.34 -3.76
CA TRP A 56 5.84 9.19 -2.39
C TRP A 56 7.35 8.91 -2.25
N LEU A 57 8.07 8.72 -3.35
CA LEU A 57 9.49 8.36 -3.34
C LEU A 57 10.38 9.42 -2.68
N SER A 58 10.36 10.65 -3.21
CA SER A 58 11.18 11.77 -2.71
C SER A 58 11.04 12.00 -1.19
N PRO A 59 9.82 12.09 -0.62
CA PRO A 59 9.68 12.30 0.81
C PRO A 59 10.13 11.13 1.70
N MET A 60 10.30 9.92 1.17
CA MET A 60 10.66 8.73 1.96
C MET A 60 12.17 8.50 2.10
N PHE A 61 12.98 9.18 1.27
CA PHE A 61 14.43 9.19 1.40
C PHE A 61 14.94 10.15 2.48
N ASP A 62 14.15 11.16 2.85
CA ASP A 62 14.54 12.13 3.88
C ASP A 62 14.20 11.59 5.28
N ALA A 63 15.15 10.83 5.85
CA ALA A 63 14.99 10.13 7.13
C ALA A 63 14.76 11.07 8.33
N THR A 64 15.10 12.35 8.19
CA THR A 64 14.99 13.35 9.27
C THR A 64 13.56 13.89 9.45
N LYS A 65 12.70 13.75 8.44
CA LYS A 65 11.39 14.43 8.40
C LYS A 65 10.19 13.52 8.62
N ARG A 66 10.36 12.20 8.72
CA ARG A 66 9.24 11.24 8.77
C ARG A 66 9.48 10.12 9.76
N GLY A 67 8.41 9.74 10.47
CA GLY A 67 8.43 8.62 11.41
C GLY A 67 8.78 7.29 10.73
N VAL A 68 9.52 6.44 11.46
CA VAL A 68 9.98 5.12 11.00
C VAL A 68 8.81 4.24 10.53
N SER A 69 7.67 4.26 11.23
CA SER A 69 6.49 3.47 10.88
C SER A 69 5.95 3.79 9.48
N LEU A 70 5.97 5.08 9.09
CA LEU A 70 5.50 5.50 7.77
C LEU A 70 6.42 5.03 6.65
N ARG A 71 7.74 5.05 6.88
CA ARG A 71 8.73 4.56 5.91
C ARG A 71 8.65 3.05 5.75
N ILE A 72 8.56 2.31 6.86
CA ILE A 72 8.38 0.85 6.84
C ILE A 72 7.08 0.49 6.13
N GLY A 73 5.97 1.16 6.48
CA GLY A 73 4.68 0.95 5.82
C GLY A 73 4.73 1.19 4.31
N TYR A 74 5.36 2.30 3.88
CA TYR A 74 5.52 2.61 2.46
C TYR A 74 6.29 1.50 1.71
N TRP A 75 7.48 1.12 2.20
CA TRP A 75 8.29 0.10 1.54
C TRP A 75 7.64 -1.27 1.57
N ALA A 76 6.98 -1.63 2.68
CA ALA A 76 6.24 -2.87 2.80
C ALA A 76 5.08 -2.93 1.79
N VAL A 77 4.31 -1.83 1.60
CA VAL A 77 3.24 -1.77 0.59
C VAL A 77 3.80 -1.97 -0.81
N LEU A 78 4.94 -1.35 -1.14
CA LEU A 78 5.55 -1.52 -2.47
C LEU A 78 6.02 -2.96 -2.70
N LEU A 79 6.72 -3.55 -1.73
CA LEU A 79 7.27 -4.90 -1.87
C LEU A 79 6.15 -5.95 -1.98
N THR A 80 5.16 -5.88 -1.08
CA THR A 80 4.04 -6.82 -1.06
C THR A 80 3.09 -6.61 -2.23
N GLY A 81 2.82 -5.37 -2.63
CA GLY A 81 2.02 -5.07 -3.83
C GLY A 81 2.70 -5.51 -5.12
N PHE A 82 4.02 -5.33 -5.23
CA PHE A 82 4.79 -5.84 -6.35
C PHE A 82 4.75 -7.37 -6.40
N LEU A 83 4.99 -8.05 -5.26
CA LEU A 83 4.92 -9.51 -5.18
C LEU A 83 3.51 -10.04 -5.52
N THR A 84 2.45 -9.36 -5.07
CA THR A 84 1.06 -9.67 -5.41
C THR A 84 0.81 -9.56 -6.92
N THR A 85 1.37 -8.52 -7.55
CA THR A 85 1.26 -8.29 -8.99
C THR A 85 2.01 -9.36 -9.79
N VAL A 86 3.25 -9.67 -9.41
CA VAL A 86 4.06 -10.70 -10.06
C VAL A 86 3.39 -12.06 -9.98
N THR A 87 2.93 -12.47 -8.80
CA THR A 87 2.25 -13.76 -8.61
C THR A 87 0.96 -13.85 -9.41
N MET A 88 0.21 -12.75 -9.55
CA MET A 88 -0.97 -12.68 -10.42
C MET A 88 -0.59 -12.94 -11.89
N PHE A 89 0.42 -12.23 -12.42
CA PHE A 89 0.85 -12.41 -13.81
C PHE A 89 1.40 -13.80 -14.07
N LEU A 90 2.21 -14.35 -13.17
CA LEU A 90 2.75 -15.70 -13.30
C LEU A 90 1.63 -16.76 -13.31
N SER A 91 0.56 -16.56 -12.53
CA SER A 91 -0.59 -17.45 -12.51
C SER A 91 -1.41 -17.44 -13.81
N MET A 92 -1.25 -16.39 -14.63
CA MET A 92 -1.90 -16.28 -15.95
C MET A 92 -1.07 -16.87 -17.08
N LEU A 93 0.22 -17.16 -16.86
CA LEU A 93 1.08 -17.75 -17.89
C LEU A 93 0.83 -19.26 -18.00
N PRO A 94 0.69 -19.82 -19.21
CA PRO A 94 0.45 -21.26 -19.43
C PRO A 94 1.72 -22.11 -19.26
N ILE A 95 2.62 -21.70 -18.35
CA ILE A 95 3.90 -22.38 -18.07
C ILE A 95 3.91 -23.09 -16.72
N ALA A 96 2.98 -22.76 -15.83
CA ALA A 96 2.86 -23.38 -14.52
C ALA A 96 1.97 -24.62 -14.58
N GLY A 97 2.46 -25.75 -14.09
CA GLY A 97 1.64 -26.93 -13.81
C GLY A 97 0.64 -26.68 -12.66
N THR A 98 -0.29 -27.61 -12.44
CA THR A 98 -1.34 -27.51 -11.43
C THR A 98 -0.81 -27.24 -10.01
N ASP A 99 0.22 -27.96 -9.59
CA ASP A 99 0.82 -27.79 -8.25
C ASP A 99 1.48 -26.42 -8.08
N GLN A 100 2.13 -25.93 -9.13
CA GLN A 100 2.78 -24.62 -9.15
C GLN A 100 1.73 -23.51 -9.10
N LEU A 101 0.64 -23.65 -9.86
CA LEU A 101 -0.48 -22.70 -9.85
C LEU A 101 -1.12 -22.61 -8.45
N GLN A 102 -1.29 -23.76 -7.77
CA GLN A 102 -1.80 -23.77 -6.40
C GLN A 102 -0.86 -23.06 -5.41
N GLN A 103 0.46 -23.27 -5.54
CA GLN A 103 1.45 -22.55 -4.74
C GLN A 103 1.44 -21.04 -5.02
N LEU A 104 1.36 -20.64 -6.28
CA LEU A 104 1.29 -19.23 -6.68
C LEU A 104 0.04 -18.55 -6.12
N ILE A 105 -1.12 -19.21 -6.14
CA ILE A 105 -2.36 -18.70 -5.54
C ILE A 105 -2.19 -18.51 -4.02
N LEU A 106 -1.55 -19.46 -3.33
CA LEU A 106 -1.27 -19.32 -1.91
C LEU A 106 -0.35 -18.13 -1.62
N ILE A 107 0.77 -18.02 -2.36
CA ILE A 107 1.71 -16.90 -2.21
C ILE A 107 1.02 -15.57 -2.54
N HIS A 108 0.20 -15.52 -3.58
CA HIS A 108 -0.61 -14.35 -3.94
C HIS A 108 -1.55 -13.94 -2.80
N GLY A 109 -2.25 -14.90 -2.20
CA GLY A 109 -3.12 -14.67 -1.05
C GLY A 109 -2.37 -14.09 0.15
N TYR A 110 -1.24 -14.70 0.54
CA TYR A 110 -0.42 -14.20 1.64
C TYR A 110 0.21 -12.84 1.35
N ALA A 111 0.69 -12.60 0.13
CA ALA A 111 1.22 -11.31 -0.29
C ALA A 111 0.15 -10.21 -0.25
N GLY A 112 -1.08 -10.53 -0.67
CA GLY A 112 -2.22 -9.62 -0.58
C GLY A 112 -2.58 -9.26 0.85
N LEU A 113 -2.59 -10.24 1.78
CA LEU A 113 -2.82 -9.98 3.21
C LEU A 113 -1.68 -9.17 3.83
N ALA A 114 -0.43 -9.46 3.49
CA ALA A 114 0.72 -8.67 3.94
C ALA A 114 0.64 -7.21 3.45
N MET A 115 0.16 -7.00 2.22
CA MET A 115 -0.08 -5.66 1.68
C MET A 115 -1.17 -4.89 2.45
N VAL A 116 -2.22 -5.57 2.92
CA VAL A 116 -3.24 -4.95 3.79
C VAL A 116 -2.61 -4.48 5.09
N ALA A 117 -1.85 -5.35 5.78
CA ALA A 117 -1.17 -4.98 7.02
C ALA A 117 -0.18 -3.81 6.81
N ALA A 118 0.57 -3.83 5.71
CA ALA A 118 1.46 -2.74 5.33
C ALA A 118 0.70 -1.43 5.05
N GLY A 119 -0.46 -1.50 4.38
CA GLY A 119 -1.33 -0.36 4.12
C GLY A 119 -1.87 0.27 5.41
N VAL A 120 -2.25 -0.55 6.39
CA VAL A 120 -2.65 -0.08 7.73
C VAL A 120 -1.48 0.60 8.43
N LEU A 121 -0.29 -0.01 8.42
CA LEU A 121 0.91 0.58 9.02
C LEU A 121 1.27 1.93 8.37
N PHE A 122 1.18 2.01 7.04
CA PHE A 122 1.37 3.25 6.29
C PHE A 122 0.35 4.32 6.70
N ALA A 123 -0.94 3.98 6.75
CA ALA A 123 -2.02 4.89 7.13
C ALA A 123 -1.86 5.41 8.57
N LEU A 124 -1.51 4.53 9.51
CA LEU A 124 -1.24 4.91 10.90
C LEU A 124 -0.01 5.81 11.02
N GLY A 125 1.10 5.42 10.37
CA GLY A 125 2.32 6.24 10.35
C GLY A 125 2.07 7.63 9.76
N TRP A 126 1.22 7.73 8.75
CA TRP A 126 0.80 9.00 8.16
C TRP A 126 -0.01 9.82 9.14
N LEU A 127 -1.04 9.22 9.74
CA LEU A 127 -1.95 9.89 10.65
C LEU A 127 -1.21 10.44 11.87
N LEU A 128 -0.31 9.64 12.45
CA LEU A 128 0.53 10.03 13.58
C LEU A 128 1.49 11.16 13.19
N SER A 129 2.15 11.08 12.03
CA SER A 129 3.03 12.15 11.55
C SER A 129 2.30 13.47 11.23
N SER A 130 0.98 13.41 11.02
CA SER A 130 0.16 14.60 10.78
C SER A 130 -0.29 15.30 12.06
N ARG A 131 -0.10 14.67 13.23
CA ARG A 131 -0.58 15.13 14.54
C ARG A 131 0.51 15.76 15.42
N THR A 132 1.78 15.74 15.02
CA THR A 132 2.87 16.35 15.79
C THR A 132 3.07 17.81 15.37
N PRO A 133 2.54 18.81 16.10
CA PRO A 133 2.99 20.19 15.94
C PRO A 133 4.44 20.29 16.39
N LEU A 134 5.28 20.93 15.59
CA LEU A 134 6.60 21.38 16.03
C LEU A 134 6.39 22.28 17.26
N HIS A 135 6.79 21.80 18.43
CA HIS A 135 6.91 22.65 19.60
C HIS A 135 7.86 23.80 19.23
N PRO A 136 7.43 25.08 19.34
CA PRO A 136 8.33 26.18 19.09
C PRO A 136 9.42 26.13 20.17
N SER A 137 10.62 25.71 19.80
CA SER A 137 11.81 26.22 20.46
C SER A 137 11.96 27.68 20.03
N ILE A 138 12.50 28.51 20.93
CA ILE A 138 12.71 29.97 20.83
C ILE A 138 11.59 30.79 21.51
N LYS A 139 11.73 30.94 22.83
CA LYS A 139 11.49 32.22 23.51
C LYS A 139 12.23 32.35 24.86
N SER A 140 13.44 31.82 24.98
CA SER A 140 14.23 31.93 26.24
C SER A 140 15.66 32.47 26.04
N SER A 141 15.94 33.22 24.98
CA SER A 141 17.29 33.76 24.74
C SER A 141 17.38 35.27 24.47
N ILE A 142 16.34 36.09 24.70
CA ILE A 142 16.38 37.51 24.27
C ILE A 142 15.87 38.53 25.31
N ASP A 143 15.12 38.16 26.36
CA ASP A 143 14.46 39.16 27.23
C ASP A 143 15.11 39.43 28.60
N ASP A 144 16.27 38.83 28.93
CA ASP A 144 16.97 39.06 30.22
C ASP A 144 18.30 39.85 30.02
N ASN A 145 18.22 41.00 29.35
CA ASN A 145 19.31 41.98 29.25
C ASN A 145 18.87 43.32 29.82
#